data_AF-A0A485K987-F1
#
_entry.id   AF-A0A485K987-F1
#
_cell.length_a   1.000
_cell.length_b   1.000
_cell.length_c   1.000
_cell.angle_alpha   90.00
_cell.angle_beta   90.00
_cell.angle_gamma   90.00
#
_symmetry.space_group_name_H-M   'P 1'
#
loop_
_entity.id
_entity.type
_entity.pdbx_description
1 polymer ?
#
loop_
_entity_poly.entity_id
_entity_poly.type
_entity_poly.pdbx_seq_one_letter_code
_entity_poly.pdbx_strand_id
1 'polypeptide(L)'
;MPVSPKAARSPSVVSKASTSSRYHDGFHVDTTRPPSPVHAAHVARTTIRGSFARSPRPSFMNLPLSSSSSSSSSSKRAALAVPEITEEEYFRLLKKTDVLGHLLRVNDDLLDTEGQLEVAEVDNTKLDAMNKHIVVELEVFKDKYYESQRLFLSHVEQLTTICLHEEASGLGHTQAAAEQFANQFAHVRTLEDVHQATATAKLATTDDIQSQALAAVASARIHQLQAVCQTYRSELNRVENDAAQLRCKGNDVQVTEVQYAEKVEGTLKAVEAEKDKVIDEMHMTAKQNAALHDEIARLKQKLDDQKRYERECKRVLTQQEHAIQLLLQNVKTDIKKRYGFVPPALEEYALQTATPPPAPPSFRC
;
A
#
# COMPACT_ATOMS: atom_id res chain seq x y z
N MET A 1 -51.59 -22.90 6.00
CA MET A 1 -51.42 -24.08 6.86
C MET A 1 -51.02 -25.26 5.98
N PRO A 2 -50.01 -26.08 6.32
CA PRO A 2 -48.78 -25.76 7.05
C PRO A 2 -47.53 -26.40 6.36
N VAL A 3 -46.37 -25.74 6.37
CA VAL A 3 -45.18 -26.04 7.22
C VAL A 3 -44.30 -27.19 6.69
N SER A 4 -43.12 -26.89 6.12
CA SER A 4 -41.87 -26.81 6.90
C SER A 4 -40.63 -26.57 6.02
N PRO A 5 -39.72 -25.67 6.43
CA PRO A 5 -38.42 -25.42 5.82
C PRO A 5 -37.30 -26.23 6.50
N LYS A 6 -36.16 -26.43 5.81
CA LYS A 6 -34.96 -27.05 6.44
C LYS A 6 -33.72 -26.16 6.32
N ALA A 7 -33.40 -25.60 7.48
CA ALA A 7 -32.09 -25.35 8.06
C ALA A 7 -31.13 -24.35 7.40
N ALA A 8 -31.11 -23.16 8.02
CA ALA A 8 -29.99 -22.25 8.13
C ALA A 8 -28.76 -22.92 8.76
N ARG A 9 -27.56 -22.52 8.32
CA ARG A 9 -26.29 -22.78 8.99
C ARG A 9 -25.64 -21.43 9.32
N SER A 10 -25.75 -21.02 10.58
CA SER A 10 -24.94 -19.96 11.18
C SER A 10 -23.58 -20.53 11.62
N PRO A 11 -22.50 -19.72 11.60
CA PRO A 11 -21.19 -20.13 12.08
C PRO A 11 -21.11 -20.05 13.60
N SER A 12 -20.52 -21.07 14.22
CA SER A 12 -20.28 -21.11 15.66
C SER A 12 -19.13 -20.19 16.06
N VAL A 13 -19.40 -19.26 16.95
CA VAL A 13 -18.41 -18.58 17.78
C VAL A 13 -17.87 -19.58 18.81
N VAL A 14 -16.57 -19.86 18.77
CA VAL A 14 -15.83 -20.38 19.92
C VAL A 14 -14.53 -19.60 20.03
N SER A 15 -14.57 -18.58 20.86
CA SER A 15 -13.41 -17.94 21.47
C SER A 15 -12.90 -18.81 22.63
N LYS A 16 -11.64 -19.24 22.55
CA LYS A 16 -10.80 -19.53 23.73
C LYS A 16 -9.39 -19.03 23.48
N ALA A 17 -9.05 -17.96 24.22
CA ALA A 17 -7.69 -17.56 24.49
C ALA A 17 -7.02 -18.59 25.42
N SER A 18 -5.74 -18.88 25.18
CA SER A 18 -4.69 -19.04 26.21
C SER A 18 -3.36 -19.47 25.58
N THR A 19 -2.38 -18.56 25.69
CA THR A 19 -0.99 -18.77 26.17
C THR A 19 -0.22 -20.04 25.78
N SER A 20 0.89 -19.86 25.05
CA SER A 20 2.23 -20.45 25.31
C SER A 20 3.15 -20.05 24.15
N SER A 21 4.14 -19.16 24.29
CA SER A 21 5.44 -19.32 24.96
C SER A 21 6.35 -20.41 24.35
N ARG A 22 7.55 -19.96 23.93
CA ARG A 22 8.77 -20.66 23.42
C ARG A 22 8.70 -21.06 21.95
N TYR A 23 9.63 -20.65 21.08
CA TYR A 23 11.09 -20.63 21.24
C TYR A 23 11.72 -19.34 20.66
N HIS A 24 12.45 -18.61 21.50
CA HIS A 24 13.51 -17.70 21.08
C HIS A 24 14.83 -18.42 21.31
N ASP A 25 15.55 -18.76 20.24
CA ASP A 25 16.98 -19.02 20.33
C ASP A 25 17.70 -17.67 20.29
N GLY A 26 18.42 -17.39 21.38
CA GLY A 26 19.02 -16.10 21.66
C GLY A 26 20.31 -15.86 20.88
N PHE A 27 20.34 -14.75 20.16
CA PHE A 27 21.53 -13.91 20.10
C PHE A 27 21.22 -12.64 20.88
N HIS A 28 21.60 -12.62 22.16
CA HIS A 28 21.59 -11.42 22.99
C HIS A 28 22.78 -10.56 22.58
N VAL A 29 22.59 -9.69 21.58
CA VAL A 29 23.51 -8.57 21.32
C VAL A 29 22.97 -7.40 22.13
N ASP A 30 23.76 -6.99 23.13
CA ASP A 30 23.48 -5.85 23.98
C ASP A 30 23.47 -4.56 23.13
N THR A 31 22.29 -4.14 22.65
CA THR A 31 22.10 -2.99 21.74
C THR A 31 21.92 -1.65 22.46
N THR A 32 22.04 -1.60 23.78
CA THR A 32 21.80 -0.36 24.55
C THR A 32 23.04 0.50 24.77
N ARG A 33 24.13 0.26 24.04
CA ARG A 33 25.35 1.09 24.15
C ARG A 33 25.66 1.79 22.82
N PRO A 34 25.61 3.13 22.75
CA PRO A 34 26.12 3.83 21.58
C PRO A 34 27.61 3.49 21.41
N PRO A 35 28.12 3.38 20.17
CA PRO A 35 29.55 3.15 19.94
C PRO A 35 30.34 4.28 20.61
N SER A 36 31.21 3.90 21.54
CA SER A 36 32.00 4.82 22.34
C SER A 36 33.00 5.57 21.44
N PRO A 37 33.05 6.92 21.48
CA PRO A 37 33.98 7.72 20.67
C PRO A 37 35.44 7.62 21.13
N VAL A 38 35.73 6.86 22.19
CA VAL A 38 37.03 6.87 22.89
C VAL A 38 38.09 5.96 22.24
N HIS A 39 37.73 5.13 21.25
CA HIS A 39 38.71 4.36 20.47
C HIS A 39 39.14 5.01 19.15
N ALA A 40 38.49 6.12 18.76
CA ALA A 40 38.82 6.84 17.53
C ALA A 40 40.19 7.58 17.57
N ALA A 41 40.77 7.77 18.76
CA ALA A 41 42.02 8.52 18.91
C ALA A 41 43.31 7.68 18.73
N HIS A 42 43.22 6.36 18.58
CA HIS A 42 44.40 5.50 18.47
C HIS A 42 44.67 4.91 17.07
N VAL A 43 43.80 5.17 16.09
CA VAL A 43 43.92 4.59 14.72
C VAL A 43 44.59 5.57 13.73
N ALA A 44 44.93 6.79 14.16
CA ALA A 44 45.62 7.77 13.33
C ALA A 44 47.14 7.74 13.54
N ARG A 45 47.82 6.59 13.29
CA ARG A 45 49.29 6.55 13.12
C ARG A 45 49.81 5.19 12.63
N THR A 46 49.43 4.82 11.42
CA THR A 46 50.27 3.92 10.61
C THR A 46 50.39 4.48 9.21
N THR A 47 51.24 5.51 9.08
CA THR A 47 52.00 5.74 7.86
C THR A 47 52.71 4.43 7.51
N ILE A 48 52.24 3.73 6.49
CA ILE A 48 52.92 2.58 5.91
C ILE A 48 54.18 3.13 5.23
N ARG A 49 55.26 3.14 6.00
CA ARG A 49 56.62 3.31 5.53
C ARG A 49 56.92 2.09 4.68
N GLY A 50 56.89 2.25 3.35
CA GLY A 50 57.28 1.22 2.40
C GLY A 50 58.72 0.79 2.66
N SER A 51 58.87 -0.36 3.33
CA SER A 51 60.15 -1.04 3.47
C SER A 51 60.58 -1.53 2.09
N PHE A 52 61.68 -0.98 1.59
CA PHE A 52 62.37 -1.43 0.40
C PHE A 52 62.79 -2.90 0.56
N ALA A 53 62.02 -3.82 -0.01
CA ALA A 53 62.54 -5.11 -0.40
C ALA A 53 63.19 -4.93 -1.77
N ARG A 54 64.53 -4.88 -1.79
CA ARG A 54 65.32 -5.06 -3.01
C ARG A 54 64.83 -6.33 -3.72
N SER A 55 64.34 -6.16 -4.94
CA SER A 55 64.09 -7.25 -5.88
C SER A 55 65.32 -8.15 -5.95
N PRO A 56 65.17 -9.49 -5.85
CA PRO A 56 66.27 -10.40 -6.16
C PRO A 56 66.54 -10.29 -7.66
N ARG A 57 67.72 -9.77 -8.01
CA ARG A 57 68.28 -9.92 -9.36
C ARG A 57 68.08 -11.37 -9.79
N PRO A 58 67.54 -11.65 -10.99
CA PRO A 58 67.70 -12.98 -11.55
C PRO A 58 69.19 -13.20 -11.76
N SER A 59 69.74 -14.18 -11.05
CA SER A 59 71.05 -14.73 -11.31
C SER A 59 71.07 -15.21 -12.75
N PHE A 60 71.78 -14.46 -13.61
CA PHE A 60 72.08 -14.86 -14.97
C PHE A 60 72.77 -16.22 -14.96
N MET A 61 72.15 -17.16 -15.69
CA MET A 61 72.77 -18.22 -16.48
C MET A 61 74.20 -18.61 -16.10
N ASN A 62 74.31 -19.72 -15.35
CA ASN A 62 75.48 -20.59 -15.46
C ASN A 62 75.48 -21.20 -16.88
N LEU A 63 76.07 -20.51 -17.83
CA LEU A 63 76.55 -21.11 -19.08
C LEU A 63 77.83 -21.89 -18.74
N PRO A 64 77.96 -23.18 -19.11
CA PRO A 64 79.25 -23.83 -19.08
C PRO A 64 80.10 -23.19 -20.19
N LEU A 65 81.03 -22.32 -19.80
CA LEU A 65 82.14 -21.98 -20.69
C LEU A 65 82.89 -23.28 -20.96
N SER A 66 82.81 -23.75 -22.20
CA SER A 66 83.73 -24.74 -22.75
C SER A 66 85.12 -24.10 -22.83
N SER A 67 85.80 -23.98 -21.69
CA SER A 67 87.24 -23.79 -21.65
C SER A 67 87.89 -25.14 -21.92
N SER A 68 88.17 -25.39 -23.20
CA SER A 68 89.19 -26.36 -23.55
C SER A 68 90.54 -25.84 -23.05
N SER A 69 91.14 -26.64 -22.17
CA SER A 69 92.57 -26.93 -22.05
C SER A 69 93.24 -26.63 -20.70
N SER A 70 94.14 -27.57 -20.38
CA SER A 70 95.15 -27.60 -19.32
C SER A 70 94.69 -27.96 -17.90
N SER A 71 94.74 -29.28 -17.69
CA SER A 71 95.04 -29.94 -16.42
C SER A 71 96.14 -29.24 -15.61
N SER A 72 95.89 -29.03 -14.32
CA SER A 72 96.96 -29.05 -13.31
C SER A 72 96.47 -29.76 -12.05
N SER A 73 96.88 -31.02 -11.94
CA SER A 73 96.83 -31.83 -10.74
C SER A 73 97.92 -31.36 -9.77
N SER A 74 97.53 -30.83 -8.61
CA SER A 74 98.39 -30.77 -7.43
C SER A 74 98.05 -31.97 -6.54
N SER A 75 98.63 -33.13 -6.83
CA SER A 75 99.94 -33.61 -6.36
C SER A 75 99.99 -33.88 -4.86
N LYS A 76 100.07 -35.18 -4.54
CA LYS A 76 101.20 -35.71 -3.76
C LYS A 76 101.70 -37.01 -4.38
N ARG A 77 102.68 -36.92 -5.29
CA ARG A 77 104.00 -37.59 -5.19
C ARG A 77 104.72 -37.69 -6.54
N ALA A 78 105.82 -36.96 -6.60
CA ALA A 78 107.12 -37.29 -7.19
C ALA A 78 107.29 -37.49 -8.71
N ALA A 79 108.19 -36.64 -9.23
CA ALA A 79 109.15 -36.90 -10.30
C ALA A 79 108.66 -36.89 -11.76
N LEU A 80 108.81 -35.72 -12.41
CA LEU A 80 109.65 -35.47 -13.59
C LEU A 80 109.26 -34.08 -14.12
N ALA A 81 110.20 -33.14 -14.07
CA ALA A 81 110.01 -31.82 -14.66
C ALA A 81 110.01 -31.94 -16.19
N VAL A 82 108.82 -32.00 -16.78
CA VAL A 82 108.63 -31.70 -18.21
C VAL A 82 108.66 -30.17 -18.32
N PRO A 83 109.50 -29.57 -19.19
CA PRO A 83 109.47 -28.12 -19.36
C PRO A 83 108.11 -27.75 -19.94
N GLU A 84 107.36 -26.87 -19.26
CA GLU A 84 106.17 -26.25 -19.85
C GLU A 84 106.62 -25.42 -21.05
N ILE A 85 106.32 -25.91 -22.26
CA ILE A 85 106.51 -25.15 -23.50
C ILE A 85 105.61 -23.92 -23.38
N THR A 86 106.23 -22.74 -23.36
CA THR A 86 105.47 -21.48 -23.39
C THR A 86 104.76 -21.35 -24.74
N GLU A 87 103.59 -20.71 -24.79
CA GLU A 87 102.81 -20.56 -26.05
C GLU A 87 103.70 -20.05 -27.20
N GLU A 88 104.65 -19.17 -26.89
CA GLU A 88 105.61 -18.56 -27.81
C GLU A 88 106.71 -19.51 -28.33
N GLU A 89 106.98 -20.64 -27.66
CA GLU A 89 107.83 -21.72 -28.17
C GLU A 89 107.03 -22.73 -28.99
N TYR A 90 105.77 -22.99 -28.62
CA TYR A 90 104.84 -23.84 -29.39
C TYR A 90 104.58 -23.27 -30.80
N PHE A 91 104.34 -21.96 -30.90
CA PHE A 91 104.17 -21.28 -32.20
C PHE A 91 105.44 -21.25 -33.05
N ARG A 92 106.63 -21.32 -32.43
CA ARG A 92 107.94 -21.30 -33.12
C ARG A 92 108.29 -22.65 -33.75
N LEU A 93 107.77 -23.75 -33.19
CA LEU A 93 107.93 -25.12 -33.71
C LEU A 93 106.86 -25.51 -34.74
N LEU A 94 105.77 -24.73 -34.84
CA LEU A 94 104.66 -25.00 -35.76
C LEU A 94 104.97 -24.54 -37.20
N LYS A 95 104.57 -25.32 -38.21
CA LYS A 95 104.72 -24.91 -39.61
C LYS A 95 103.83 -23.70 -39.90
N LYS A 96 104.33 -22.74 -40.68
CA LYS A 96 103.60 -21.51 -41.06
C LYS A 96 102.20 -21.78 -41.64
N THR A 97 102.02 -22.89 -42.35
CA THR A 97 100.72 -23.34 -42.89
C THR A 97 99.73 -23.72 -41.80
N ASP A 98 100.20 -24.32 -40.71
CA ASP A 98 99.36 -24.81 -39.62
C ASP A 98 98.93 -23.63 -38.73
N VAL A 99 99.84 -22.66 -38.52
CA VAL A 99 99.54 -21.39 -37.86
C VAL A 99 98.51 -20.60 -38.67
N LEU A 100 98.67 -20.50 -39.99
CA LEU A 100 97.72 -19.80 -40.85
C LEU A 100 96.35 -20.50 -40.86
N GLY A 101 96.30 -21.83 -40.95
CA GLY A 101 95.05 -22.59 -40.90
C GLY A 101 94.38 -22.58 -39.52
N HIS A 102 95.15 -22.38 -38.44
CA HIS A 102 94.58 -22.12 -37.11
C HIS A 102 94.03 -20.70 -37.01
N LEU A 103 94.77 -19.69 -37.47
CA LEU A 103 94.32 -18.29 -37.49
C LEU A 103 93.05 -18.09 -38.32
N LEU A 104 92.93 -18.76 -39.47
CA LEU A 104 91.70 -18.72 -40.28
C LEU A 104 90.52 -19.33 -39.54
N ARG A 105 90.68 -20.51 -38.91
CA ARG A 105 89.62 -21.12 -38.10
C ARG A 105 89.21 -20.25 -36.92
N VAL A 106 90.18 -19.67 -36.20
CA VAL A 106 89.90 -18.74 -35.10
C VAL A 106 89.21 -17.48 -35.61
N ASN A 107 89.55 -17.01 -36.82
CA ASN A 107 88.87 -15.86 -37.43
C ASN A 107 87.42 -16.19 -37.79
N ASP A 108 87.16 -17.35 -38.41
CA ASP A 108 85.80 -17.82 -38.71
C ASP A 108 84.99 -18.01 -37.41
N ASP A 109 85.57 -18.62 -36.38
CA ASP A 109 84.95 -18.77 -35.06
C ASP A 109 84.69 -17.40 -34.39
N LEU A 110 85.58 -16.43 -34.58
CA LEU A 110 85.39 -15.06 -34.09
C LEU A 110 84.24 -14.34 -34.82
N LEU A 111 84.13 -14.50 -36.13
CA LEU A 111 83.01 -13.94 -36.90
C LEU A 111 81.68 -14.57 -36.50
N ASP A 112 81.64 -15.88 -36.30
CA ASP A 112 80.43 -16.59 -35.85
C ASP A 112 80.04 -16.16 -34.43
N THR A 113 81.00 -15.98 -33.53
CA THR A 113 80.73 -15.51 -32.15
C THR A 113 80.35 -14.03 -32.11
N GLU A 114 80.93 -13.18 -32.95
CA GLU A 114 80.53 -11.78 -33.12
C GLU A 114 79.09 -11.70 -33.63
N GLY A 115 78.72 -12.48 -34.65
CA GLY A 115 77.33 -12.57 -35.13
C GLY A 115 76.36 -13.06 -34.05
N GLN A 116 76.75 -14.04 -33.22
CA GLN A 116 75.94 -14.48 -32.07
C GLN A 116 75.81 -13.41 -30.99
N LEU A 117 76.87 -12.62 -30.75
CA LEU A 117 76.86 -11.51 -29.80
C LEU A 117 75.90 -10.42 -30.26
N GLU A 118 75.93 -10.03 -31.54
CA GLU A 118 75.00 -9.04 -32.10
C GLU A 118 73.54 -9.48 -31.95
N VAL A 119 73.23 -10.76 -32.27
CA VAL A 119 71.89 -11.31 -32.08
C VAL A 119 71.48 -11.27 -30.61
N ALA A 120 72.37 -11.66 -29.69
CA ALA A 120 72.10 -11.62 -28.26
C ALA A 120 71.90 -10.19 -27.74
N GLU A 121 72.63 -9.21 -28.25
CA GLU A 121 72.44 -7.79 -27.91
C GLU A 121 71.07 -7.28 -28.37
N VAL A 122 70.65 -7.61 -29.59
CA VAL A 122 69.31 -7.28 -30.10
C VAL A 122 68.22 -7.94 -29.24
N ASP A 123 68.34 -9.22 -28.92
CA ASP A 123 67.38 -9.90 -28.06
C ASP A 123 67.34 -9.30 -26.65
N ASN A 124 68.47 -8.89 -26.10
CA ASN A 124 68.54 -8.24 -24.80
C ASN A 124 67.83 -6.87 -24.81
N THR A 125 68.02 -6.06 -25.85
CA THR A 125 67.29 -4.78 -25.98
C THR A 125 65.78 -4.98 -26.12
N LYS A 126 65.36 -6.06 -26.81
CA LYS A 126 63.94 -6.43 -26.94
C LYS A 126 63.35 -6.89 -25.60
N LEU A 127 64.08 -7.71 -24.85
CA LEU A 127 63.68 -8.13 -23.50
C LEU A 127 63.60 -6.95 -22.54
N ASP A 128 64.54 -6.00 -22.62
CA ASP A 128 64.51 -4.77 -21.84
C ASP A 128 63.29 -3.90 -22.18
N ALA A 129 62.95 -3.78 -23.46
CA ALA A 129 61.75 -3.08 -23.90
C ALA A 129 60.46 -3.76 -23.39
N MET A 130 60.38 -5.09 -23.47
CA MET A 130 59.26 -5.86 -22.92
C MET A 130 59.16 -5.70 -21.41
N ASN A 131 60.27 -5.76 -20.68
CA ASN A 131 60.30 -5.61 -19.24
C ASN A 131 59.82 -4.20 -18.82
N LYS A 132 60.28 -3.15 -19.51
CA LYS A 132 59.77 -1.78 -19.30
C LYS A 132 58.26 -1.69 -19.53
N HIS A 133 57.75 -2.33 -20.59
CA HIS A 133 56.32 -2.34 -20.89
C HIS A 133 55.50 -3.05 -19.81
N ILE A 134 55.93 -4.25 -19.38
CA ILE A 134 55.26 -5.02 -18.31
C ILE A 134 55.18 -4.24 -17.01
N VAL A 135 56.25 -3.52 -16.64
CA VAL A 135 56.26 -2.69 -15.42
C VAL A 135 55.22 -1.57 -15.51
N VAL A 136 55.13 -0.89 -16.65
CA VAL A 136 54.13 0.17 -16.87
C VAL A 136 52.71 -0.41 -16.83
N GLU A 137 52.46 -1.53 -17.49
CA GLU A 137 51.14 -2.18 -17.45
C GLU A 137 50.74 -2.57 -16.02
N LEU A 138 51.68 -3.12 -15.24
CA LEU A 138 51.44 -3.52 -13.86
C LEU A 138 51.09 -2.31 -12.97
N GLU A 139 51.72 -1.15 -13.19
CA GLU A 139 51.38 0.09 -12.49
C GLU A 139 49.97 0.58 -12.87
N VAL A 140 49.63 0.58 -14.16
CA VAL A 140 48.29 0.92 -14.64
C VAL A 140 47.22 -0.03 -14.08
N PHE A 141 47.51 -1.33 -13.98
CA PHE A 141 46.60 -2.30 -13.39
C PHE A 141 46.39 -2.08 -11.89
N LYS A 142 47.44 -1.73 -11.15
CA LYS A 142 47.34 -1.39 -9.72
C LYS A 142 46.47 -0.17 -9.50
N ASP A 143 46.66 0.89 -10.28
CA ASP A 143 45.84 2.11 -10.17
C ASP A 143 44.37 1.81 -10.43
N LYS A 144 44.07 1.05 -11.49
CA LYS A 144 42.71 0.60 -11.80
C LYS A 144 42.11 -0.27 -10.68
N TYR A 145 42.91 -1.14 -10.08
CA TYR A 145 42.48 -2.01 -8.99
C TYR A 145 42.10 -1.20 -7.74
N TYR A 146 42.98 -0.28 -7.30
CA TYR A 146 42.69 0.55 -6.12
C TYR A 146 41.52 1.50 -6.35
N GLU A 147 41.38 2.06 -7.55
CA GLU A 147 40.23 2.89 -7.88
C GLU A 147 38.91 2.09 -7.88
N SER A 148 38.92 0.88 -8.43
CA SER A 148 37.77 -0.04 -8.36
C SER A 148 37.42 -0.39 -6.91
N GLN A 149 38.41 -0.69 -6.09
CA GLN A 149 38.23 -0.97 -4.66
C GLN A 149 37.64 0.24 -3.92
N ARG A 150 38.11 1.45 -4.22
CA ARG A 150 37.60 2.71 -3.66
C ARG A 150 36.14 2.96 -4.03
N LEU A 151 35.78 2.77 -5.29
CA LEU A 151 34.40 2.91 -5.77
C LEU A 151 33.49 1.86 -5.13
N PHE A 152 33.96 0.62 -5.02
CA PHE A 152 33.20 -0.44 -4.37
C PHE A 152 32.94 -0.14 -2.90
N LEU A 153 33.96 0.30 -2.14
CA LEU A 153 33.79 0.77 -0.76
C LEU A 153 32.77 1.91 -0.64
N SER A 154 32.81 2.88 -1.55
CA SER A 154 31.83 3.98 -1.60
C SER A 154 30.40 3.48 -1.78
N HIS A 155 30.17 2.48 -2.65
CA HIS A 155 28.84 1.87 -2.81
C HIS A 155 28.40 1.09 -1.57
N VAL A 156 29.32 0.39 -0.90
CA VAL A 156 29.01 -0.29 0.37
C VAL A 156 28.65 0.72 1.46
N GLU A 157 29.31 1.87 1.49
CA GLU A 157 28.97 2.97 2.41
C GLU A 157 27.56 3.50 2.13
N GLN A 158 27.20 3.74 0.86
CA GLN A 158 25.84 4.15 0.48
C GLN A 158 24.78 3.13 0.89
N LEU A 159 25.04 1.83 0.67
CA LEU A 159 24.15 0.75 1.12
C LEU A 159 24.00 0.74 2.65
N THR A 160 25.10 1.00 3.36
CA THR A 160 25.10 1.08 4.83
C THR A 160 24.32 2.30 5.32
N THR A 161 24.42 3.45 4.65
CA THR A 161 23.58 4.63 4.94
C THR A 161 22.10 4.28 4.86
N ILE A 162 21.67 3.59 3.79
CA ILE A 162 20.27 3.19 3.64
C ILE A 162 19.87 2.22 4.75
N CYS A 163 20.70 1.23 5.06
CA CYS A 163 20.41 0.27 6.14
C CYS A 163 20.27 0.97 7.51
N LEU A 164 21.18 1.88 7.85
CA LEU A 164 21.13 2.62 9.11
C LEU A 164 19.94 3.59 9.18
N HIS A 165 19.56 4.19 8.05
CA HIS A 165 18.37 5.03 7.96
C HIS A 165 17.10 4.23 8.30
N GLU A 166 16.97 3.02 7.72
CA GLU A 166 15.83 2.14 7.98
C GLU A 166 15.84 1.58 9.40
N GLU A 167 17.01 1.25 9.95
CA GLU A 167 17.14 0.86 11.37
C GLU A 167 16.67 1.98 12.31
N ALA A 168 17.14 3.21 12.10
CA ALA A 168 16.74 4.36 12.91
C ALA A 168 15.25 4.69 12.75
N SER A 169 14.71 4.59 11.53
CA SER A 169 13.28 4.77 11.27
C SER A 169 12.45 3.70 11.97
N GLY A 170 12.91 2.44 11.98
CA GLY A 170 12.27 1.34 12.71
C GLY A 170 12.29 1.50 14.23
N LEU A 171 13.27 2.22 14.78
CA LEU A 171 13.34 2.58 16.21
C LEU A 171 12.43 3.77 16.59
N GLY A 172 11.71 4.34 15.63
CA GLY A 172 10.77 5.43 15.86
C GLY A 172 11.41 6.83 15.81
N HIS A 173 12.62 6.97 15.27
CA HIS A 173 13.18 8.29 14.99
C HIS A 173 12.41 8.98 13.86
N THR A 174 12.40 10.32 13.88
CA THR A 174 11.86 11.10 12.76
C THR A 174 12.75 10.93 11.53
N GLN A 175 12.19 11.08 10.33
CA GLN A 175 12.93 10.92 9.07
C GLN A 175 14.22 11.77 9.03
N ALA A 176 14.14 13.04 9.46
CA ALA A 176 15.31 13.91 9.51
C ALA A 176 16.37 13.46 10.53
N ALA A 177 15.95 12.90 11.67
CA ALA A 177 16.88 12.36 12.66
C ALA A 177 17.52 11.04 12.19
N ALA A 178 16.76 10.18 11.51
CA ALA A 178 17.25 8.95 10.91
C ALA A 178 18.28 9.23 9.80
N GLU A 179 18.03 10.22 8.95
CA GLU A 179 18.97 10.65 7.90
C GLU A 179 20.26 11.22 8.49
N GLN A 180 20.16 12.07 9.52
CA GLN A 180 21.34 12.59 10.23
C GLN A 180 22.15 11.48 10.88
N PHE A 181 21.49 10.52 11.54
CA PHE A 181 22.12 9.35 12.14
C PHE A 181 22.86 8.51 11.08
N ALA A 182 22.18 8.16 9.99
CA ALA A 182 22.77 7.37 8.91
C ALA A 182 24.02 8.05 8.34
N ASN A 183 23.94 9.35 8.02
CA ASN A 183 25.08 10.10 7.45
C ASN A 183 26.25 10.24 8.43
N GLN A 184 26.00 10.29 9.74
CA GLN A 184 27.06 10.39 10.75
C GLN A 184 27.79 9.05 10.97
N PHE A 185 27.08 7.93 10.89
CA PHE A 185 27.63 6.63 11.30
C PHE A 185 27.94 5.69 10.14
N ALA A 186 27.47 5.94 8.91
CA ALA A 186 27.66 5.03 7.77
C ALA A 186 29.13 4.71 7.48
N HIS A 187 29.99 5.73 7.44
CA HIS A 187 31.42 5.53 7.18
C HIS A 187 32.09 4.68 8.27
N VAL A 188 31.86 5.02 9.54
CA VAL A 188 32.43 4.32 10.69
C VAL A 188 31.96 2.87 10.70
N ARG A 189 30.66 2.64 10.52
CA ARG A 189 30.06 1.32 10.51
C ARG A 189 30.62 0.46 9.38
N THR A 190 30.73 1.01 8.18
CA THR A 190 31.30 0.32 7.02
C THR A 190 32.73 -0.13 7.30
N LEU A 191 33.58 0.74 7.86
CA LEU A 191 34.95 0.38 8.21
C LEU A 191 35.03 -0.68 9.31
N GLU A 192 34.18 -0.61 10.33
CA GLU A 192 34.08 -1.62 11.39
C GLU A 192 33.70 -2.98 10.81
N ASP A 193 32.68 -3.05 9.96
CA ASP A 193 32.21 -4.30 9.35
C ASP A 193 33.27 -4.90 8.43
N VAL A 194 33.96 -4.07 7.63
CA VAL A 194 35.04 -4.53 6.74
C VAL A 194 36.21 -5.05 7.55
N HIS A 195 36.59 -4.36 8.64
CA HIS A 195 37.64 -4.84 9.53
C HIS A 195 37.25 -6.15 10.20
N GLN A 196 36.00 -6.28 10.66
CA GLN A 196 35.50 -7.51 11.25
C GLN A 196 35.51 -8.66 10.23
N ALA A 197 35.02 -8.43 9.01
CA ALA A 197 35.04 -9.41 7.93
C ALA A 197 36.48 -9.82 7.55
N THR A 198 37.40 -8.85 7.50
CA THR A 198 38.84 -9.08 7.28
C THR A 198 39.45 -9.94 8.39
N ALA A 199 39.14 -9.66 9.65
CA ALA A 199 39.64 -10.43 10.79
C ALA A 199 39.12 -11.87 10.80
N THR A 200 37.91 -12.11 10.28
CA THR A 200 37.34 -13.45 10.18
C THR A 200 37.89 -14.27 9.00
N ALA A 201 38.45 -13.62 7.99
CA ALA A 201 39.05 -14.29 6.84
C ALA A 201 40.42 -14.87 7.21
N LYS A 202 40.52 -16.20 7.37
CA LYS A 202 41.77 -16.89 7.67
C LYS A 202 42.69 -16.90 6.44
N LEU A 203 43.79 -16.14 6.51
CA LEU A 203 44.97 -16.12 5.63
C LEU A 203 44.79 -16.58 4.16
N ALA A 204 44.58 -15.61 3.29
CA ALA A 204 45.09 -15.59 1.92
C ALA A 204 45.97 -14.32 1.75
N THR A 205 46.60 -14.13 0.59
CA THR A 205 47.36 -12.91 0.27
C THR A 205 46.55 -11.64 0.61
N THR A 206 47.20 -10.64 1.22
CA THR A 206 46.57 -9.49 1.90
C THR A 206 45.56 -8.70 1.04
N ASP A 207 45.84 -8.55 -0.26
CA ASP A 207 45.03 -7.73 -1.16
C ASP A 207 43.71 -8.45 -1.53
N ASP A 208 43.75 -9.77 -1.66
CA ASP A 208 42.59 -10.59 -1.99
C ASP A 208 41.62 -10.69 -0.80
N ILE A 209 42.15 -10.68 0.43
CA ILE A 209 41.33 -10.68 1.65
C ILE A 209 40.46 -9.42 1.73
N GLN A 210 41.01 -8.24 1.46
CA GLN A 210 40.25 -6.99 1.59
C GLN A 210 39.08 -6.93 0.60
N SER A 211 39.31 -7.39 -0.63
CA SER A 211 38.26 -7.46 -1.66
C SER A 211 37.17 -8.46 -1.29
N GLN A 212 37.54 -9.62 -0.73
CA GLN A 212 36.58 -10.61 -0.23
C GLN A 212 35.78 -10.09 0.97
N ALA A 213 36.43 -9.39 1.91
CA ALA A 213 35.79 -8.78 3.07
C ALA A 213 34.76 -7.73 2.64
N LEU A 214 35.12 -6.84 1.70
CA LEU A 214 34.19 -5.87 1.12
C LEU A 214 32.99 -6.55 0.46
N ALA A 215 33.22 -7.63 -0.31
CA ALA A 215 32.15 -8.36 -0.96
C ALA A 215 31.21 -9.05 0.04
N ALA A 216 31.75 -9.57 1.16
CA ALA A 216 30.96 -10.15 2.23
C ALA A 216 30.07 -9.10 2.92
N VAL A 217 30.62 -7.92 3.24
CA VAL A 217 29.86 -6.81 3.83
C VAL A 217 28.78 -6.31 2.85
N ALA A 218 29.12 -6.13 1.58
CA ALA A 218 28.17 -5.75 0.53
C ALA A 218 26.99 -6.74 0.46
N SER A 219 27.31 -8.03 0.45
CA SER A 219 26.31 -9.09 0.43
C SER A 219 25.41 -9.05 1.67
N ALA A 220 25.98 -8.88 2.86
CA ALA A 220 25.20 -8.76 4.10
C ALA A 220 24.24 -7.56 4.07
N ARG A 221 24.70 -6.39 3.60
CA ARG A 221 23.87 -5.18 3.47
C ARG A 221 22.76 -5.34 2.44
N ILE A 222 23.03 -6.00 1.30
CA ILE A 222 22.01 -6.31 0.30
C ILE A 222 20.93 -7.23 0.89
N HIS A 223 21.31 -8.28 1.63
CA HIS A 223 20.33 -9.17 2.27
C HIS A 223 19.48 -8.43 3.31
N GLN A 224 20.08 -7.56 4.10
CA GLN A 224 19.36 -6.70 5.04
C GLN A 224 18.33 -5.81 4.33
N LEU A 225 18.74 -5.13 3.25
CA LEU A 225 17.84 -4.27 2.48
C LEU A 225 16.73 -5.08 1.80
N GLN A 226 17.02 -6.28 1.33
CA GLN A 226 16.01 -7.19 0.78
C GLN A 226 14.95 -7.56 1.82
N ALA A 227 15.35 -7.83 3.07
CA ALA A 227 14.43 -8.11 4.17
C ALA A 227 13.52 -6.91 4.44
N VAL A 228 14.08 -5.70 4.52
CA VAL A 228 13.31 -4.45 4.69
C VAL A 228 12.31 -4.26 3.54
N CYS A 229 12.74 -4.43 2.29
CA CYS A 229 11.86 -4.36 1.13
C CYS A 229 10.71 -5.38 1.17
N GLN A 230 10.96 -6.60 1.67
CA GLN A 230 9.92 -7.61 1.84
C GLN A 230 8.89 -7.17 2.90
N THR A 231 9.35 -6.62 4.02
CA THR A 231 8.48 -6.08 5.07
C THR A 231 7.59 -4.96 4.54
N TYR A 232 8.16 -4.00 3.80
CA TYR A 232 7.37 -2.93 3.19
C TYR A 232 6.35 -3.44 2.18
N ARG A 233 6.68 -4.45 1.37
CA ARG A 233 5.71 -5.09 0.47
C ARG A 233 4.57 -5.77 1.23
N SER A 234 4.86 -6.46 2.34
CA SER A 234 3.80 -7.06 3.17
C SER A 234 2.90 -6.01 3.81
N GLU A 235 3.46 -4.91 4.32
CA GLU A 235 2.66 -3.82 4.90
C GLU A 235 1.82 -3.10 3.85
N LEU A 236 2.38 -2.87 2.66
CA LEU A 236 1.62 -2.29 1.54
C LEU A 236 0.42 -3.17 1.18
N ASN A 237 0.64 -4.48 1.00
CA ASN A 237 -0.43 -5.43 0.72
C ASN A 237 -1.49 -5.44 1.84
N ARG A 238 -1.08 -5.32 3.11
CA ARG A 238 -2.00 -5.24 4.24
C ARG A 238 -2.88 -4.00 4.16
N VAL A 239 -2.27 -2.83 3.95
CA VAL A 239 -2.99 -1.55 3.82
C VAL A 239 -3.94 -1.54 2.63
N GLU A 240 -3.52 -2.11 1.49
CA GLU A 240 -4.37 -2.23 0.31
C GLU A 240 -5.59 -3.13 0.57
N ASN A 241 -5.40 -4.25 1.26
CA ASN A 241 -6.50 -5.14 1.66
C ASN A 241 -7.47 -4.45 2.64
N ASP A 242 -6.94 -3.73 3.63
CA ASP A 242 -7.76 -2.97 4.58
C ASP A 242 -8.57 -1.88 3.85
N ALA A 243 -7.95 -1.17 2.89
CA ALA A 243 -8.63 -0.18 2.07
C ALA A 243 -9.71 -0.80 1.17
N ALA A 244 -9.44 -1.96 0.55
CA ALA A 244 -10.42 -2.70 -0.23
C ALA A 244 -11.61 -3.14 0.64
N GLN A 245 -11.35 -3.65 1.84
CA GLN A 245 -12.39 -4.06 2.79
C GLN A 245 -13.26 -2.86 3.21
N LEU A 246 -12.64 -1.71 3.49
CA LEU A 246 -13.38 -0.48 3.81
C LEU A 246 -14.26 -0.01 2.65
N ARG A 247 -13.77 -0.10 1.40
CA ARG A 247 -14.59 0.21 0.22
C ARG A 247 -15.77 -0.76 0.07
N CYS A 248 -15.57 -2.06 0.27
CA CYS A 248 -16.67 -3.03 0.25
C CYS A 248 -17.73 -2.71 1.30
N LYS A 249 -17.32 -2.44 2.56
CA LYS A 249 -18.24 -2.04 3.62
C LYS A 249 -18.96 -0.72 3.30
N GLY A 250 -18.26 0.25 2.73
CA GLY A 250 -18.86 1.52 2.28
C GLY A 250 -19.93 1.31 1.20
N ASN A 251 -19.67 0.44 0.22
CA ASN A 251 -20.63 0.07 -0.81
C ASN A 251 -21.85 -0.65 -0.22
N ASP A 252 -21.65 -1.57 0.72
CA ASP A 252 -22.75 -2.28 1.39
C ASP A 252 -23.66 -1.30 2.13
N VAL A 253 -23.08 -0.34 2.86
CA VAL A 253 -23.84 0.72 3.55
C VAL A 253 -24.62 1.55 2.53
N GLN A 254 -23.99 1.99 1.44
CA GLN A 254 -24.65 2.77 0.40
C GLN A 254 -25.85 2.02 -0.23
N VAL A 255 -25.71 0.71 -0.49
CA VAL A 255 -26.81 -0.12 -0.99
C VAL A 255 -27.96 -0.19 0.02
N THR A 256 -27.67 -0.36 1.31
CA THR A 256 -28.71 -0.38 2.34
C THR A 256 -29.41 0.97 2.51
N GLU A 257 -28.68 2.08 2.39
CA GLU A 257 -29.25 3.43 2.42
C GLU A 257 -30.18 3.67 1.24
N VAL A 258 -29.78 3.29 0.03
CA VAL A 258 -30.63 3.42 -1.17
C VAL A 258 -31.91 2.58 -1.01
N GLN A 259 -31.80 1.32 -0.56
CA GLN A 259 -32.98 0.48 -0.33
C GLN A 259 -33.92 1.06 0.74
N TYR A 260 -33.36 1.64 1.81
CA TYR A 260 -34.15 2.29 2.84
C TYR A 260 -34.84 3.56 2.31
N ALA A 261 -34.13 4.39 1.56
CA ALA A 261 -34.68 5.59 0.92
C ALA A 261 -35.81 5.22 -0.06
N GLU A 262 -35.60 4.24 -0.93
CA GLU A 262 -36.64 3.74 -1.85
C GLU A 262 -37.89 3.24 -1.10
N LYS A 263 -37.70 2.53 0.02
CA LYS A 263 -38.81 2.07 0.85
C LYS A 263 -39.58 3.24 1.47
N VAL A 264 -38.88 4.23 2.02
CA VAL A 264 -39.48 5.42 2.63
C VAL A 264 -40.23 6.23 1.57
N GLU A 265 -39.63 6.49 0.42
CA GLU A 265 -40.28 7.18 -0.70
C GLU A 265 -41.52 6.42 -1.21
N GLY A 266 -41.45 5.09 -1.30
CA GLY A 266 -42.59 4.26 -1.66
C GLY A 266 -43.75 4.38 -0.66
N THR A 267 -43.46 4.35 0.64
CA THR A 267 -44.48 4.56 1.67
C THR A 267 -45.05 5.97 1.65
N LEU A 268 -44.22 6.98 1.40
CA LEU A 268 -44.66 8.38 1.33
C LEU A 268 -45.65 8.57 0.17
N LYS A 269 -45.31 8.07 -1.03
CA LYS A 269 -46.21 8.14 -2.20
C LYS A 269 -47.54 7.44 -1.96
N ALA A 270 -47.53 6.30 -1.25
CA ALA A 270 -48.76 5.58 -0.91
C ALA A 270 -49.64 6.40 0.06
N VAL A 271 -49.03 7.01 1.08
CA VAL A 271 -49.73 7.90 2.03
C VAL A 271 -50.26 9.15 1.33
N GLU A 272 -49.52 9.74 0.40
CA GLU A 272 -49.98 10.89 -0.39
C GLU A 272 -51.20 10.53 -1.24
N ALA A 273 -51.18 9.37 -1.91
CA ALA A 273 -52.32 8.89 -2.69
C ALA A 273 -53.56 8.61 -1.81
N GLU A 274 -53.38 8.05 -0.62
CA GLU A 274 -54.47 7.83 0.34
C GLU A 274 -55.04 9.16 0.86
N LYS A 275 -54.17 10.13 1.19
CA LYS A 275 -54.57 11.47 1.60
C LYS A 275 -55.40 12.16 0.51
N ASP A 276 -54.97 12.11 -0.75
CA ASP A 276 -55.70 12.70 -1.87
C ASP A 276 -57.07 12.03 -2.07
N LYS A 277 -57.14 10.70 -1.94
CA LYS A 277 -58.41 9.96 -1.97
C LYS A 277 -59.37 10.40 -0.85
N VAL A 278 -58.87 10.55 0.37
CA VAL A 278 -59.69 11.02 1.51
C VAL A 278 -60.19 12.45 1.28
N ILE A 279 -59.38 13.33 0.69
CA ILE A 279 -59.79 14.69 0.32
C ILE A 279 -60.95 14.66 -0.69
N ASP A 280 -60.86 13.80 -1.71
CA ASP A 280 -61.94 13.65 -2.70
C ASP A 280 -63.24 13.12 -2.07
N GLU A 281 -63.15 12.11 -1.20
CA GLU A 281 -64.28 11.58 -0.44
C GLU A 281 -64.92 12.66 0.45
N MET A 282 -64.11 13.49 1.10
CA MET A 282 -64.58 14.61 1.91
C MET A 282 -65.30 15.66 1.06
N HIS A 283 -64.76 16.02 -0.11
CA HIS A 283 -65.43 16.95 -1.03
C HIS A 283 -66.77 16.42 -1.55
N MET A 284 -66.83 15.13 -1.89
CA MET A 284 -68.08 14.50 -2.32
C MET A 284 -69.11 14.46 -1.19
N THR A 285 -68.68 14.12 0.02
CA THR A 285 -69.54 14.14 1.21
C THR A 285 -70.04 15.56 1.52
N ALA A 286 -69.19 16.58 1.40
CA ALA A 286 -69.59 17.97 1.58
C ALA A 286 -70.65 18.41 0.56
N LYS A 287 -70.51 18.01 -0.71
CA LYS A 287 -71.51 18.27 -1.76
C LYS A 287 -72.85 17.57 -1.46
N GLN A 288 -72.81 16.30 -1.04
CA GLN A 288 -74.00 15.56 -0.65
C GLN A 288 -74.71 16.22 0.55
N ASN A 289 -73.95 16.63 1.56
CA ASN A 289 -74.49 17.35 2.72
C ASN A 289 -75.12 18.69 2.32
N ALA A 290 -74.50 19.45 1.42
CA ALA A 290 -75.08 20.69 0.90
C ALA A 290 -76.43 20.44 0.21
N ALA A 291 -76.49 19.44 -0.68
CA ALA A 291 -77.75 19.07 -1.36
C ALA A 291 -78.84 18.62 -0.39
N LEU A 292 -78.48 17.85 0.65
CA LEU A 292 -79.42 17.46 1.71
C LEU A 292 -79.90 18.67 2.52
N HIS A 293 -79.02 19.64 2.82
CA HIS A 293 -79.41 20.86 3.50
C HIS A 293 -80.39 21.71 2.68
N ASP A 294 -80.18 21.83 1.37
CA ASP A 294 -81.10 22.51 0.45
C ASP A 294 -82.46 21.82 0.40
N GLU A 295 -82.48 20.49 0.33
CA GLU A 295 -83.72 19.71 0.34
C GLU A 295 -84.47 19.83 1.67
N ILE A 296 -83.76 19.83 2.80
CA ILE A 296 -84.35 20.10 4.13
C ILE A 296 -84.95 21.51 4.16
N ALA A 297 -84.27 22.52 3.63
CA ALA A 297 -84.77 23.89 3.57
C ALA A 297 -86.05 23.99 2.72
N ARG A 298 -86.07 23.34 1.55
CA ARG A 298 -87.24 23.25 0.66
C ARG A 298 -88.43 22.56 1.32
N LEU A 299 -88.19 21.43 1.98
CA LEU A 299 -89.23 20.68 2.69
C LEU A 299 -89.79 21.48 3.88
N LYS A 300 -88.94 22.20 4.62
CA LYS A 300 -89.38 23.13 5.68
C LYS A 300 -90.28 24.24 5.13
N GLN A 301 -89.91 24.86 4.02
CA GLN A 301 -90.74 25.89 3.38
C GLN A 301 -92.10 25.32 2.96
N LYS A 302 -92.12 24.15 2.31
CA LYS A 302 -93.37 23.50 1.89
C LYS A 302 -94.28 23.17 3.09
N LEU A 303 -93.70 22.71 4.20
CA LEU A 303 -94.43 22.45 5.43
C LEU A 303 -95.03 23.74 6.02
N ASP A 304 -94.29 24.85 6.02
CA ASP A 304 -94.77 26.12 6.53
C ASP A 304 -95.89 26.71 5.66
N ASP A 305 -95.79 26.60 4.33
CA ASP A 305 -96.84 27.02 3.42
C ASP A 305 -98.10 26.15 3.58
N GLN A 306 -97.94 24.84 3.76
CA GLN A 306 -99.06 23.94 4.07
C GLN A 306 -99.72 24.33 5.41
N LYS A 307 -98.93 24.62 6.45
CA LYS A 307 -99.46 25.10 7.74
C LYS A 307 -100.18 26.44 7.60
N ARG A 308 -99.69 27.36 6.77
CA ARG A 308 -100.38 28.64 6.48
C ARG A 308 -101.71 28.40 5.76
N TYR A 309 -101.71 27.54 4.75
CA TYR A 309 -102.92 27.15 4.03
C TYR A 309 -103.94 26.51 4.96
N GLU A 310 -103.51 25.59 5.84
CA GLU A 310 -104.39 24.96 6.83
C GLU A 310 -104.99 25.98 7.79
N ARG A 311 -104.20 26.94 8.29
CA ARG A 311 -104.70 28.05 9.14
C ARG A 311 -105.70 28.92 8.39
N GLU A 312 -105.46 29.21 7.12
CA GLU A 312 -106.35 30.00 6.30
C GLU A 312 -107.67 29.27 6.01
N CYS A 313 -107.62 27.97 5.67
CA CYS A 313 -108.82 27.14 5.57
C CYS A 313 -109.60 27.10 6.89
N LYS A 314 -108.92 26.95 8.05
CA LYS A 314 -109.57 27.02 9.36
C LYS A 314 -110.22 28.39 9.60
N ARG A 315 -109.56 29.49 9.20
CA ARG A 315 -110.11 30.84 9.29
C ARG A 315 -111.36 31.02 8.41
N VAL A 316 -111.33 30.54 7.16
CA VAL A 316 -112.49 30.59 6.26
C VAL A 316 -113.63 29.73 6.78
N LEU A 317 -113.34 28.53 7.27
CA LEU A 317 -114.35 27.61 7.81
C LEU A 317 -115.03 28.22 9.04
N THR A 318 -114.26 28.76 9.99
CA THR A 318 -114.82 29.48 11.16
C THR A 318 -115.63 30.72 10.76
N GLN A 319 -115.21 31.46 9.71
CA GLN A 319 -115.99 32.56 9.16
C GLN A 319 -117.32 32.09 8.55
N GLN A 320 -117.33 30.98 7.81
CA GLN A 320 -118.54 30.39 7.27
C GLN A 320 -119.46 29.85 8.37
N GLU A 321 -118.93 29.18 9.38
CA GLU A 321 -119.68 28.74 10.57
C GLU A 321 -120.38 29.93 11.22
N HIS A 322 -119.68 31.06 11.41
CA HIS A 322 -120.27 32.26 11.98
C HIS A 322 -121.35 32.88 11.09
N ALA A 323 -121.14 32.92 9.76
CA ALA A 323 -122.13 33.41 8.80
C ALA A 323 -123.40 32.53 8.79
N ILE A 324 -123.25 31.20 8.86
CA ILE A 324 -124.37 30.26 8.97
C ILE A 324 -125.11 30.48 10.29
N GLN A 325 -124.41 30.66 11.41
CA GLN A 325 -125.03 30.96 12.71
C GLN A 325 -125.85 32.26 12.67
N LEU A 326 -125.33 33.33 12.07
CA LEU A 326 -126.04 34.59 11.87
C LEU A 326 -127.29 34.41 11.00
N LEU A 327 -127.18 33.66 9.90
CA LEU A 327 -128.32 33.36 9.03
C LEU A 327 -129.38 32.54 9.77
N LEU A 328 -128.97 31.50 10.51
CA LEU A 328 -129.86 30.68 11.34
C LEU A 328 -130.56 31.54 12.38
N GLN A 329 -129.85 32.46 13.03
CA GLN A 329 -130.41 33.41 13.97
C GLN A 329 -131.43 34.34 13.30
N ASN A 330 -131.12 34.90 12.13
CA ASN A 330 -132.05 35.73 11.37
C ASN A 330 -133.33 34.97 10.98
N VAL A 331 -133.20 33.73 10.48
CA VAL A 331 -134.34 32.85 10.14
C VAL A 331 -135.17 32.53 11.38
N LYS A 332 -134.54 32.18 12.51
CA LYS A 332 -135.24 31.99 13.80
C LYS A 332 -136.04 33.23 14.19
N THR A 333 -135.44 34.41 14.04
CA THR A 333 -136.07 35.69 14.39
C THR A 333 -137.26 36.00 13.48
N ASP A 334 -137.14 35.75 12.19
CA ASP A 334 -138.20 35.95 11.20
C ASP A 334 -139.36 34.97 11.37
N ILE A 335 -139.09 33.68 11.63
CA ILE A 335 -140.13 32.69 11.93
C ILE A 335 -140.87 33.06 13.22
N LYS A 336 -140.13 33.46 14.28
CA LYS A 336 -140.72 33.94 15.53
C LYS A 336 -141.64 35.14 15.30
N LYS A 337 -141.23 36.09 14.44
CA LYS A 337 -142.05 37.27 14.07
C LYS A 337 -143.30 36.90 13.28
N ARG A 338 -143.23 35.92 12.37
CA ARG A 338 -144.36 35.54 11.49
C ARG A 338 -145.35 34.57 12.13
N TYR A 339 -144.88 33.67 13.00
CA TYR A 339 -145.67 32.55 13.52
C TYR A 339 -145.75 32.48 15.05
N GLY A 340 -145.14 33.42 15.78
CA GLY A 340 -145.22 33.53 17.24
C GLY A 340 -144.42 32.50 18.04
N PHE A 341 -143.85 31.49 17.38
CA PHE A 341 -143.07 30.40 17.99
C PHE A 341 -141.92 29.96 17.07
N VAL A 342 -140.85 29.39 17.63
CA VAL A 342 -139.69 28.87 16.86
C VAL A 342 -139.71 27.34 16.90
N PRO A 343 -139.71 26.64 15.74
CA PRO A 343 -139.68 25.18 15.68
C PRO A 343 -138.45 24.55 16.38
N PRO A 344 -138.61 23.46 17.17
CA PRO A 344 -137.52 22.79 17.88
C PRO A 344 -136.41 22.26 16.95
N ALA A 345 -136.75 21.85 15.72
CA ALA A 345 -135.78 21.41 14.73
C ALA A 345 -134.74 22.49 14.36
N LEU A 346 -135.03 23.78 14.55
CA LEU A 346 -134.06 24.86 14.35
C LEU A 346 -133.20 25.11 15.60
N GLU A 347 -133.61 24.64 16.77
CA GLU A 347 -132.81 24.69 18.00
C GLU A 347 -131.69 23.66 17.98
N GLU A 348 -131.93 22.49 17.38
CA GLU A 348 -130.97 21.38 17.27
C GLU A 348 -129.79 21.66 16.30
N TYR A 349 -129.94 22.58 15.35
CA TYR A 349 -128.87 23.01 14.43
C TYR A 349 -127.88 24.03 15.04
N ALA A 350 -127.91 24.26 16.35
CA ALA A 350 -126.81 24.89 17.06
C ALA A 350 -125.62 23.91 17.04
N LEU A 351 -124.86 23.96 15.93
CA LEU A 351 -123.67 23.15 15.62
C LEU A 351 -122.98 22.64 16.88
N GLN A 352 -123.16 21.34 17.16
CA GLN A 352 -122.31 20.59 18.07
C GLN A 352 -120.86 20.82 17.63
N THR A 353 -120.11 21.52 18.47
CA THR A 353 -118.67 21.66 18.36
C THR A 353 -118.05 20.27 18.44
N ALA A 354 -117.73 19.72 17.28
CA ALA A 354 -116.93 18.51 17.19
C ALA A 354 -115.58 18.78 17.86
N THR A 355 -115.32 18.09 18.97
CA THR A 355 -114.02 17.96 19.61
C THR A 355 -112.94 17.61 18.58
N PRO A 356 -111.75 18.22 18.64
CA PRO A 356 -110.67 17.92 17.70
C PRO A 356 -110.16 16.47 17.91
N PRO A 357 -109.75 15.76 16.84
CA PRO A 357 -109.15 14.44 16.98
C PRO A 357 -107.78 14.52 17.71
N PRO A 358 -107.39 13.47 18.44
CA PRO A 358 -106.14 13.45 19.21
C PRO A 358 -104.91 13.50 18.28
N ALA A 359 -103.85 14.15 18.77
CA ALA A 359 -102.59 14.33 18.06
C ALA A 359 -101.91 12.97 17.71
N PRO A 360 -101.27 12.85 16.53
CA PRO A 360 -100.51 11.65 16.18
C PRO A 360 -99.26 11.50 17.08
N PRO A 361 -98.81 10.26 17.35
CA PRO A 361 -97.70 9.98 18.25
C PRO A 361 -96.37 10.54 17.71
N SER A 362 -95.62 11.19 18.58
CA SER A 362 -94.25 11.62 18.31
C SER A 362 -93.34 10.41 18.13
N PHE A 363 -92.83 10.19 16.92
CA PHE A 363 -91.67 9.33 16.73
C PHE A 363 -90.42 10.11 17.16
N ARG A 364 -89.79 9.64 18.25
CA ARG A 364 -88.41 9.99 18.59
C ARG A 364 -87.48 9.23 17.65
N CYS A 365 -86.64 9.96 16.92
CA CYS A 365 -85.31 9.50 16.51
C CYS A 365 -84.29 10.36 17.24
#